data_AF-A0A5E3WYL0-F1
#
_entry.id   AF-A0A5E3WYL0-F1
#
_cell.length_a   1.000
_cell.length_b   1.000
_cell.length_c   1.000
_cell.angle_alpha   90.00
_cell.angle_beta   90.00
_cell.angle_gamma   90.00
#
_symmetry.space_group_name_H-M   'P 1'
#
loop_
_entity.id
_entity.type
_entity.pdbx_description
1 polymer ?
#
loop_
_entity_poly.entity_id
_entity_poly.type
_entity_poly.pdbx_seq_one_letter_code
_entity_poly.pdbx_strand_id
1 'polypeptide(L)'
;MSAIATIPNGSITCTMERERFHYYIGCLLVACSNVGIAAFDIDSVPCPDELAPFYQRVRRGTADNDMAVHVIFLGTCVGVTTSVNVSDNAVIGETESYRLRVKRPRAVRAWSLWRFWIRTIVRLAFERPDLSEHAALVRAARVRLPNSKDICSLVPLEWPPPSQPPSPSPSPSPLPLNPDLVIVESDSGEESEDEVEAYLLEADD
;
A
#
# COMPACT_ATOMS: atom_id res chain seq x y z
N MET A 1 -23.38 -4.36 7.15
CA MET A 1 -23.33 -2.88 7.24
C MET A 1 -21.88 -2.49 7.44
N SER A 2 -21.14 -2.16 6.37
CA SER A 2 -19.75 -1.71 6.50
C SER A 2 -19.75 -0.23 6.82
N ALA A 3 -19.27 0.12 8.02
CA ALA A 3 -19.02 1.49 8.40
C ALA A 3 -17.85 2.01 7.56
N ILE A 4 -18.12 2.97 6.68
CA ILE A 4 -17.08 3.69 5.95
C ILE A 4 -16.41 4.61 6.97
N ALA A 5 -15.28 4.16 7.52
CA ALA A 5 -14.45 4.98 8.39
C ALA A 5 -14.07 6.25 7.61
N THR A 6 -14.63 7.38 8.02
CA THR A 6 -14.31 8.67 7.42
C THR A 6 -12.94 9.07 7.97
N ILE A 7 -11.90 8.88 7.17
CA ILE A 7 -10.56 9.31 7.55
C ILE A 7 -10.55 10.85 7.56
N PRO A 8 -10.16 11.52 8.67
CA PRO A 8 -9.97 12.96 8.64
C PRO A 8 -8.94 13.34 7.56
N ASN A 9 -9.23 14.38 6.80
CA ASN A 9 -8.52 14.74 5.55
C ASN A 9 -6.98 14.86 5.67
N GLY A 10 -6.39 14.93 6.87
CA GLY A 10 -4.94 15.03 7.06
C GLY A 10 -4.19 13.71 7.32
N SER A 11 -4.72 12.80 8.13
CA SER A 11 -3.94 11.68 8.68
C SER A 11 -4.20 10.36 7.97
N ILE A 12 -3.16 9.56 7.74
CA ILE A 12 -3.29 8.15 7.33
C ILE A 12 -2.90 7.31 8.53
N THR A 13 -3.73 6.34 8.92
CA THR A 13 -3.36 5.33 9.92
C THR A 13 -4.04 4.04 9.51
N CYS A 14 -3.39 3.35 8.59
CA CYS A 14 -3.86 2.11 7.97
C CYS A 14 -2.83 1.04 8.28
N THR A 15 -2.92 0.46 9.47
CA THR A 15 -2.02 -0.58 9.95
C THR A 15 -2.83 -1.80 10.35
N MET A 16 -2.28 -2.99 10.12
CA MET A 16 -2.86 -4.26 10.55
C MET A 16 -1.90 -5.00 11.47
N GLU A 17 -2.46 -5.87 12.31
CA GLU A 17 -1.69 -6.78 13.14
C GLU A 17 -0.92 -7.79 12.29
N ARG A 18 0.24 -8.24 12.78
CA ARG A 18 1.10 -9.20 12.09
C ARG A 18 0.40 -10.50 11.70
N GLU A 19 -0.50 -11.00 12.56
CA GLU A 19 -1.26 -12.22 12.28
C GLU A 19 -2.22 -12.06 11.10
N ARG A 20 -2.91 -10.91 11.03
CA ARG A 20 -3.76 -10.54 9.89
C ARG A 20 -2.96 -10.42 8.60
N PHE A 21 -1.76 -9.86 8.68
CA PHE A 21 -0.86 -9.81 7.54
C PHE A 21 -0.46 -11.20 7.05
N HIS A 22 -0.07 -12.10 7.96
CA HIS A 22 0.27 -13.48 7.59
C HIS A 22 -0.91 -14.23 6.95
N TYR A 23 -2.13 -13.99 7.43
CA TYR A 23 -3.33 -14.52 6.80
C TYR A 23 -3.50 -14.00 5.36
N TYR A 24 -3.35 -12.69 5.15
CA TYR A 24 -3.43 -12.08 3.83
C TYR A 24 -2.34 -12.62 2.87
N ILE A 25 -1.10 -12.80 3.35
CA ILE A 25 -0.05 -13.48 2.57
C ILE A 25 -0.49 -14.89 2.18
N GLY A 26 -1.07 -15.66 3.10
CA GLY A 26 -1.63 -16.98 2.79
C GLY A 26 -2.66 -16.95 1.65
N CYS A 27 -3.58 -15.99 1.66
CA CYS A 27 -4.56 -15.81 0.58
C CYS A 27 -3.87 -15.50 -0.77
N LEU A 28 -2.86 -14.63 -0.77
CA LEU A 28 -2.08 -14.31 -1.97
C LEU A 28 -1.33 -15.53 -2.52
N LEU A 29 -0.75 -16.36 -1.66
CA LEU A 29 -0.05 -17.58 -2.07
C LEU A 29 -1.00 -18.62 -2.69
N VAL A 30 -2.21 -18.76 -2.15
CA VAL A 30 -3.26 -19.62 -2.74
C VAL A 30 -3.67 -19.09 -4.11
N ALA A 31 -3.95 -17.79 -4.22
CA ALA A 31 -4.33 -17.18 -5.50
C ALA A 31 -3.22 -17.32 -6.55
N CYS A 32 -1.96 -17.07 -6.16
CA CYS A 32 -0.80 -17.25 -7.03
C CYS A 32 -0.59 -18.72 -7.45
N SER A 33 -0.82 -19.68 -6.56
CA SER A 33 -0.74 -21.11 -6.88
C SER A 33 -1.75 -21.55 -7.94
N ASN A 34 -2.93 -20.91 -7.99
CA ASN A 34 -3.98 -21.26 -8.94
C ASN A 34 -3.70 -20.78 -10.37
N VAL A 35 -2.96 -19.68 -10.54
CA VAL A 35 -2.72 -19.06 -11.87
C VAL A 35 -1.27 -19.12 -12.31
N GLY A 36 -0.34 -19.41 -11.39
CA GLY A 36 1.10 -19.37 -11.60
C GLY A 36 1.71 -17.97 -11.46
N ILE A 37 2.99 -17.91 -11.06
CA ILE A 37 3.70 -16.65 -10.74
C ILE A 37 3.73 -15.65 -11.89
N ALA A 38 3.75 -16.11 -13.14
CA ALA A 38 3.82 -15.25 -14.33
C ALA A 38 2.50 -14.53 -14.63
N ALA A 39 1.37 -15.12 -14.26
CA ALA A 39 0.03 -14.57 -14.50
C ALA A 39 -0.62 -14.00 -13.22
N PHE A 40 0.08 -14.05 -12.09
CA PHE A 40 -0.44 -13.62 -10.80
C PHE A 40 -0.58 -12.09 -10.72
N ASP A 41 -1.78 -11.65 -10.36
CA ASP A 41 -2.10 -10.26 -10.05
C ASP A 41 -2.48 -10.13 -8.56
N ILE A 42 -1.82 -9.22 -7.84
CA ILE A 42 -2.12 -8.93 -6.42
C ILE A 42 -3.56 -8.45 -6.27
N ASP A 43 -4.07 -7.70 -7.25
CA ASP A 43 -5.42 -7.12 -7.17
C ASP A 43 -6.53 -8.18 -7.36
N SER A 44 -6.17 -9.44 -7.67
CA SER A 44 -7.11 -10.57 -7.66
C SER A 44 -7.53 -11.00 -6.24
N VAL A 45 -6.78 -10.59 -5.22
CA VAL A 45 -7.09 -10.86 -3.81
C VAL A 45 -7.64 -9.59 -3.16
N PRO A 46 -8.78 -9.67 -2.44
CA PRO A 46 -9.32 -8.51 -1.73
C PRO A 46 -8.29 -7.86 -0.80
N CYS A 47 -8.15 -6.54 -0.92
CA CYS A 47 -7.34 -5.75 0.01
C CYS A 47 -7.89 -5.90 1.44
N PRO A 48 -7.02 -6.09 2.45
CA PRO A 48 -7.46 -6.09 3.86
C PRO A 48 -8.18 -4.80 4.24
N ASP A 49 -9.25 -4.93 5.03
CA ASP A 49 -10.12 -3.81 5.42
C ASP A 49 -9.33 -2.68 6.12
N GLU A 50 -8.27 -3.02 6.85
CA GLU A 50 -7.40 -2.08 7.55
C GLU A 50 -6.58 -1.19 6.58
N LEU A 51 -6.30 -1.69 5.37
CA LEU A 51 -5.56 -0.96 4.33
C LEU A 51 -6.47 -0.35 3.27
N ALA A 52 -7.72 -0.81 3.15
CA ALA A 52 -8.68 -0.30 2.19
C ALA A 52 -8.81 1.25 2.19
N PRO A 53 -8.79 1.95 3.33
CA PRO A 53 -8.88 3.41 3.35
C PRO A 53 -7.65 4.08 2.71
N PHE A 54 -6.44 3.55 2.92
CA PHE A 54 -5.22 4.03 2.24
C PHE A 54 -5.30 3.76 0.74
N TYR A 55 -5.73 2.55 0.35
CA TYR A 55 -5.88 2.15 -1.05
C TYR A 55 -6.84 3.08 -1.81
N GLN A 56 -7.99 3.38 -1.22
CA GLN A 56 -8.96 4.32 -1.79
C GLN A 56 -8.38 5.73 -1.91
N ARG A 57 -7.59 6.16 -0.92
CA ARG A 57 -6.97 7.49 -0.93
C ARG A 57 -5.99 7.64 -2.09
N VAL A 58 -5.09 6.66 -2.27
CA VAL A 58 -4.11 6.67 -3.39
C VAL A 58 -4.86 6.69 -4.73
N ARG A 59 -5.92 5.88 -4.86
CA ARG A 59 -6.73 5.80 -6.10
C ARG A 59 -7.46 7.10 -6.45
N ARG A 60 -7.84 7.91 -5.45
CA ARG A 60 -8.50 9.20 -5.66
C ARG A 60 -7.54 10.34 -5.98
N GLY A 61 -6.22 10.12 -5.94
CA GLY A 61 -5.21 11.18 -6.14
C GLY A 61 -5.09 12.17 -4.98
N THR A 62 -5.96 12.09 -3.96
CA THR A 62 -5.98 13.02 -2.80
C THR A 62 -4.97 12.62 -1.70
N ALA A 63 -4.00 11.78 -2.04
CA ALA A 63 -3.09 11.18 -1.07
C ALA A 63 -1.71 11.84 -1.03
N ASP A 64 -1.36 12.63 -2.05
CA ASP A 64 -0.15 13.46 -2.05
C ASP A 64 -0.36 14.73 -1.20
N ASN A 65 -0.59 14.53 0.10
CA ASN A 65 -0.53 15.60 1.09
C ASN A 65 0.93 15.96 1.41
N ASP A 66 1.15 17.13 1.99
CA ASP A 66 2.46 17.58 2.50
C ASP A 66 2.99 16.86 3.75
N MET A 67 2.38 15.77 4.21
CA MET A 67 2.79 15.04 5.42
C MET A 67 3.54 13.74 5.12
N ALA A 68 4.66 13.51 5.82
CA ALA A 68 5.52 12.36 5.56
C ALA A 68 4.77 11.08 5.89
N VAL A 69 4.94 10.05 5.07
CA VAL A 69 4.27 8.76 5.24
C VAL A 69 5.29 7.74 5.68
N HIS A 70 4.97 6.98 6.72
CA HIS A 70 5.74 5.85 7.20
C HIS A 70 5.13 4.57 6.63
N VAL A 71 5.95 3.76 5.96
CA VAL A 71 5.59 2.39 5.56
C VAL A 71 6.27 1.45 6.52
N ILE A 72 5.49 0.67 7.26
CA ILE A 72 5.94 -0.33 8.22
C ILE A 72 5.83 -1.68 7.53
N PHE A 73 6.95 -2.24 7.10
CA PHE A 73 6.99 -3.54 6.44
C PHE A 73 7.02 -4.68 7.45
N LEU A 74 7.70 -4.45 8.58
CA LEU A 74 7.90 -5.41 9.67
C LEU A 74 7.91 -4.71 11.03
N GLY A 75 7.22 -5.33 11.98
CA GLY A 75 7.05 -4.85 13.33
C GLY A 75 5.94 -5.61 14.05
N THR A 76 5.48 -5.09 15.18
CA THR A 76 4.28 -5.58 15.88
C THR A 76 3.01 -5.38 15.05
N CYS A 77 2.99 -4.35 14.21
CA CYS A 77 2.02 -4.13 13.14
C CYS A 77 2.72 -3.82 11.81
N VAL A 78 1.97 -3.89 10.71
CA VAL A 78 2.43 -3.56 9.36
C VAL A 78 1.42 -2.65 8.67
N GLY A 79 1.87 -1.85 7.70
CA GLY A 79 0.99 -0.98 6.92
C GLY A 79 1.56 0.42 6.74
N VAL A 80 0.68 1.41 6.67
CA VAL A 80 1.01 2.78 6.28
C VAL A 80 0.41 3.78 7.25
N THR A 81 1.23 4.72 7.75
CA THR A 81 0.80 5.72 8.72
C THR A 81 1.50 7.07 8.53
N THR A 82 0.83 8.18 8.83
CA THR A 82 1.45 9.51 8.98
C THR A 82 1.85 9.79 10.42
N SER A 83 1.47 8.94 11.38
CA SER A 83 1.77 9.12 12.80
C SER A 83 3.15 8.54 13.15
N VAL A 84 4.06 9.41 13.59
CA VAL A 84 5.40 9.02 14.07
C VAL A 84 5.28 8.07 15.26
N ASN A 85 4.39 8.35 16.22
CA ASN A 85 4.18 7.51 17.39
C ASN A 85 3.73 6.09 17.02
N VAL A 86 2.82 5.95 16.05
CA VAL A 86 2.37 4.62 15.57
C VAL A 86 3.54 3.89 14.91
N SER A 87 4.32 4.60 14.10
CA SER A 87 5.51 4.05 13.46
C SER A 87 6.57 3.61 14.48
N ASP A 88 6.81 4.39 15.54
CA ASP A 88 7.79 4.07 16.61
C ASP A 88 7.33 2.86 17.42
N ASN A 89 6.09 2.87 17.88
CA ASN A 89 5.52 1.75 18.63
C ASN A 89 5.51 0.44 17.85
N ALA A 90 5.42 0.49 16.52
CA ALA A 90 5.46 -0.70 15.68
C ALA A 90 6.82 -1.41 15.71
N VAL A 91 7.91 -0.69 15.99
CA VAL A 91 9.28 -1.21 15.88
C VAL A 91 10.00 -1.34 17.23
N ILE A 92 9.46 -0.74 18.30
CA ILE A 92 10.03 -0.84 19.65
C ILE A 92 10.08 -2.31 20.07
N GLY A 93 11.28 -2.78 20.44
CA GLY A 93 11.52 -4.15 20.91
C GLY A 93 11.58 -5.22 19.81
N GLU A 94 11.37 -4.85 18.54
CA GLU A 94 11.36 -5.78 17.40
C GLU A 94 12.70 -5.77 16.66
N THR A 95 13.49 -6.84 16.83
CA THR A 95 14.85 -6.97 16.27
C THR A 95 14.89 -7.04 14.74
N GLU A 96 13.82 -7.54 14.12
CA GLU A 96 13.71 -7.67 12.67
C GLU A 96 12.80 -6.62 12.03
N SER A 97 12.51 -5.55 12.78
CA SER A 97 11.65 -4.48 12.30
C SER A 97 12.24 -3.77 11.08
N TYR A 98 11.34 -3.27 10.25
CA TYR A 98 11.71 -2.48 9.08
C TYR A 98 10.60 -1.52 8.71
N ARG A 99 10.98 -0.25 8.65
CA ARG A 99 10.10 0.83 8.27
C ARG A 99 10.85 1.83 7.42
N LEU A 100 10.11 2.55 6.58
CA LEU A 100 10.63 3.61 5.75
C LEU A 100 9.78 4.86 5.91
N ARG A 101 10.46 6.00 6.05
CA ARG A 101 9.82 7.32 5.96
C ARG A 101 9.94 7.82 4.53
N VAL A 102 8.80 8.01 3.89
CA VAL A 102 8.67 8.47 2.50
C VAL A 102 8.43 9.98 2.49
N LYS A 103 9.29 10.72 1.78
CA LYS A 103 9.28 12.19 1.74
C LYS A 103 8.51 12.78 0.55
N ARG A 104 8.66 12.33 -0.70
CA ARG A 104 7.81 12.65 -1.89
C ARG A 104 8.08 11.66 -3.06
N PRO A 105 7.15 11.45 -4.02
CA PRO A 105 5.69 11.60 -3.92
C PRO A 105 5.13 10.57 -2.94
N ARG A 106 4.36 10.98 -1.94
CA ARG A 106 4.36 10.29 -0.64
C ARG A 106 3.49 9.04 -0.64
N ALA A 107 2.25 9.19 -1.07
CA ALA A 107 1.29 8.11 -0.98
C ALA A 107 1.46 7.11 -2.12
N VAL A 108 1.76 7.59 -3.32
CA VAL A 108 2.00 6.74 -4.50
C VAL A 108 3.29 5.96 -4.33
N ARG A 109 4.34 6.58 -3.79
CA ARG A 109 5.56 5.83 -3.44
C ARG A 109 5.30 4.84 -2.33
N ALA A 110 4.61 5.22 -1.25
CA ALA A 110 4.27 4.30 -0.17
C ALA A 110 3.47 3.09 -0.69
N TRP A 111 2.51 3.33 -1.59
CA TRP A 111 1.77 2.29 -2.31
C TRP A 111 2.68 1.38 -3.13
N SER A 112 3.55 1.97 -3.94
CA SER A 112 4.46 1.24 -4.82
C SER A 112 5.41 0.35 -4.01
N LEU A 113 5.97 0.89 -2.92
CA LEU A 113 6.82 0.17 -1.99
C LEU A 113 6.08 -0.97 -1.29
N TRP A 114 4.84 -0.72 -0.85
CA TRP A 114 3.99 -1.73 -0.22
C TRP A 114 3.70 -2.91 -1.17
N ARG A 115 3.37 -2.63 -2.43
CA ARG A 115 3.14 -3.67 -3.45
C ARG A 115 4.41 -4.40 -3.83
N PHE A 116 5.52 -3.68 -3.98
CA PHE A 116 6.83 -4.29 -4.21
C PHE A 116 7.18 -5.27 -3.10
N TRP A 117 6.91 -4.91 -1.84
CA TRP A 117 7.11 -5.78 -0.70
C TRP A 117 6.28 -7.07 -0.80
N ILE A 118 4.98 -6.94 -1.05
CA ILE A 118 4.08 -8.10 -1.21
C ILE A 118 4.57 -9.01 -2.35
N ARG A 119 4.90 -8.45 -3.52
CA ARG A 119 5.43 -9.25 -4.65
C ARG A 119 6.72 -9.97 -4.29
N THR A 120 7.58 -9.34 -3.49
CA THR A 120 8.84 -9.94 -3.04
C THR A 120 8.59 -11.15 -2.16
N ILE A 121 7.65 -11.08 -1.22
CA ILE A 121 7.25 -12.22 -0.38
C ILE A 121 6.68 -13.34 -1.24
N VAL A 122 5.71 -13.03 -2.12
CA VAL A 122 5.05 -14.04 -2.96
C VAL A 122 6.08 -14.72 -3.86
N ARG A 123 6.94 -13.97 -4.55
CA ARG A 123 7.99 -14.53 -5.41
C ARG A 123 8.93 -15.46 -4.63
N LEU A 124 9.36 -15.03 -3.43
CA LEU A 124 10.22 -15.84 -2.58
C LEU A 124 9.60 -17.17 -2.17
N ALA A 125 8.30 -17.21 -1.91
CA ALA A 125 7.61 -18.46 -1.55
C ALA A 125 7.72 -19.53 -2.64
N PHE A 126 7.74 -19.12 -3.92
CA PHE A 126 7.90 -20.05 -5.04
C PHE A 126 9.38 -20.36 -5.36
N GLU A 127 10.28 -19.41 -5.13
CA GLU A 127 11.73 -19.64 -5.29
C GLU A 127 12.32 -20.52 -4.17
N ARG A 128 11.71 -20.50 -2.98
CA ARG A 128 12.19 -21.16 -1.76
C ARG A 128 11.07 -21.96 -1.10
N PRO A 129 10.66 -23.10 -1.71
CA PRO A 129 9.62 -23.96 -1.14
C PRO A 129 10.03 -24.59 0.20
N ASP A 130 11.32 -24.54 0.55
CA ASP A 130 11.84 -24.92 1.86
C ASP A 130 11.39 -23.98 2.99
N LEU A 131 10.99 -22.75 2.67
CA LEU A 131 10.45 -21.77 3.60
C LEU A 131 8.92 -21.89 3.65
N SER A 132 8.40 -22.97 4.23
CA SER A 132 6.95 -23.21 4.32
C SER A 132 6.25 -22.33 5.37
N GLU A 133 6.99 -21.83 6.36
CA GLU A 133 6.44 -20.94 7.38
C GLU A 133 6.36 -19.50 6.88
N HIS A 134 5.17 -18.89 6.96
CA HIS A 134 4.98 -17.49 6.55
C HIS A 134 5.94 -16.52 7.26
N ALA A 135 6.21 -16.74 8.55
CA ALA A 135 7.16 -15.92 9.29
C ALA A 135 8.60 -16.03 8.74
N ALA A 136 9.03 -17.23 8.33
CA ALA A 136 10.34 -17.43 7.73
C ALA A 136 10.43 -16.78 6.33
N LEU A 137 9.36 -16.84 5.54
CA LEU A 137 9.26 -16.13 4.25
C LEU A 137 9.36 -14.62 4.41
N VAL A 138 8.62 -14.08 5.36
CA VAL A 138 8.60 -12.64 5.66
C VAL A 138 9.98 -12.16 6.11
N ARG A 139 10.68 -12.92 6.97
CA ARG A 139 12.09 -12.66 7.33
C ARG A 139 13.04 -12.76 6.13
N ALA A 140 12.91 -13.78 5.29
CA ALA A 140 13.77 -13.92 4.12
C ALA A 140 13.55 -12.77 3.11
N ALA A 141 12.32 -12.32 2.96
CA ALA A 141 11.97 -11.18 2.13
C ALA A 141 12.61 -9.90 2.66
N ARG A 142 12.73 -9.72 3.97
CA ARG A 142 13.38 -8.55 4.59
C ARG A 142 14.80 -8.34 4.08
N VAL A 143 15.56 -9.43 3.93
CA VAL A 143 16.95 -9.41 3.47
C VAL A 143 17.04 -8.94 2.01
N ARG A 144 15.96 -9.12 1.23
CA ARG A 144 15.88 -8.67 -0.16
C ARG A 144 15.35 -7.24 -0.31
N LEU A 145 14.83 -6.61 0.74
CA LEU A 145 14.46 -5.21 0.66
C LEU A 145 15.73 -4.36 0.51
N PRO A 146 15.79 -3.49 -0.52
CA PRO A 146 16.91 -2.56 -0.64
C PRO A 146 17.06 -1.69 0.61
N ASN A 147 18.26 -1.13 0.78
CA ASN A 147 18.46 -0.17 1.86
C ASN A 147 17.57 1.07 1.65
N SER A 148 17.34 1.83 2.72
CA SER A 148 16.45 2.99 2.70
C SER A 148 16.86 4.09 1.72
N LYS A 149 18.15 4.18 1.37
CA LYS A 149 18.69 5.19 0.44
C LYS A 149 18.40 4.82 -1.02
N ASP A 150 18.42 3.53 -1.33
CA ASP A 150 18.31 3.03 -2.71
C ASP A 150 16.89 2.57 -3.07
N ILE A 151 16.06 2.23 -2.09
CA ILE A 151 14.74 1.63 -2.38
C ILE A 151 13.83 2.56 -3.18
N CYS A 152 13.92 3.87 -2.99
CA CYS A 152 13.15 4.85 -3.74
C CYS A 152 13.64 5.03 -5.19
N SER A 153 14.89 4.71 -5.52
CA SER A 153 15.37 4.70 -6.91
C SER A 153 15.12 3.36 -7.60
N LEU A 154 15.12 2.26 -6.84
CA LEU A 154 14.98 0.91 -7.36
C LEU A 154 13.53 0.47 -7.60
N VAL A 155 12.57 0.98 -6.83
CA VAL A 155 11.15 0.61 -6.96
C VAL A 155 10.44 1.61 -7.86
N PRO A 156 10.00 1.20 -9.07
CA PRO A 156 9.23 2.08 -9.96
C PRO A 156 7.94 2.55 -9.29
N LEU A 157 7.50 3.76 -9.64
CA LEU A 157 6.17 4.21 -9.24
C LEU A 157 5.11 3.40 -9.96
N GLU A 158 4.20 2.81 -9.20
CA GLU A 158 3.03 2.11 -9.66
C GLU A 158 1.80 2.90 -9.22
N TRP A 159 0.92 3.21 -10.18
CA TRP A 159 -0.37 3.81 -9.87
C TRP A 159 -1.39 2.70 -9.63
N PRO A 160 -2.33 2.87 -8.68
CA PRO A 160 -3.40 1.91 -8.50
C PRO A 160 -4.21 1.80 -9.81
N PRO A 161 -4.75 0.61 -10.13
CA PRO A 161 -5.59 0.46 -11.30
C PRO A 161 -6.77 1.45 -11.22
N PRO A 162 -7.19 2.02 -12.36
CA PRO A 162 -8.32 2.94 -12.39
C PRO A 162 -9.54 2.27 -11.76
N SER A 163 -10.33 3.06 -11.02
CA SER A 163 -11.61 2.59 -10.49
C SER A 163 -12.39 1.97 -11.65
N GLN A 164 -12.72 0.67 -11.58
CA GLN A 164 -13.67 0.12 -12.54
C GLN A 164 -14.91 1.02 -12.48
N PRO A 165 -15.43 1.48 -13.64
CA PRO A 165 -16.69 2.19 -13.65
C PRO A 165 -17.70 1.30 -12.91
N PRO A 166 -18.61 1.89 -12.12
CA PRO A 166 -19.66 1.10 -11.48
C PRO A 166 -20.28 0.24 -12.57
N SER A 167 -20.19 -1.09 -12.39
CA SER A 167 -20.80 -2.04 -13.32
C SER A 167 -22.22 -1.52 -13.55
N PRO A 168 -22.67 -1.37 -14.81
CA PRO A 168 -23.98 -0.78 -15.08
C PRO A 168 -24.98 -1.54 -14.22
N SER A 169 -25.54 -0.84 -13.23
CA SER A 169 -26.61 -1.39 -12.43
C SER A 169 -27.65 -1.93 -13.41
N PRO A 170 -28.24 -3.12 -13.18
CA PRO A 170 -29.27 -3.64 -14.07
C PRO A 170 -30.26 -2.51 -14.33
N SER A 171 -30.33 -2.08 -15.60
CA SER A 171 -31.05 -0.88 -16.00
C SER A 171 -32.44 -0.89 -15.36
N PRO A 172 -32.81 0.10 -14.53
CA PRO A 172 -34.22 0.31 -14.25
C PRO A 172 -34.89 0.61 -15.60
N SER A 173 -35.99 -0.08 -15.89
CA SER A 173 -36.78 0.09 -17.11
C SER A 173 -37.00 1.57 -17.43
N PRO A 174 -36.98 1.98 -18.71
CA PRO A 174 -36.94 3.38 -19.10
C PRO A 174 -38.21 4.12 -18.65
N LEU A 175 -38.04 5.06 -17.73
CA LEU A 175 -38.98 6.18 -17.53
C LEU A 175 -38.65 7.29 -18.54
N PRO A 176 -39.65 7.94 -19.13
CA PRO A 176 -39.47 8.87 -20.25
C PRO A 176 -38.62 10.10 -19.90
N LEU A 177 -37.68 10.39 -20.79
CA LEU A 177 -36.70 11.46 -20.78
C LEU A 177 -37.36 12.86 -20.78
N ASN A 178 -36.94 13.74 -19.87
CA ASN A 178 -37.04 15.19 -20.01
C ASN A 178 -35.62 15.74 -20.25
N PRO A 179 -35.33 16.42 -21.38
CA PRO A 179 -34.00 16.92 -21.68
C PRO A 179 -33.86 18.37 -21.25
N ASP A 180 -33.05 18.62 -20.22
CA ASP A 180 -32.31 19.87 -20.09
C ASP A 180 -31.27 19.71 -18.97
N LEU A 181 -29.99 19.60 -19.33
CA LEU A 181 -28.87 20.13 -18.54
C LEU A 181 -27.54 19.93 -19.27
N VAL A 182 -26.84 21.05 -19.42
CA VAL A 182 -25.57 21.26 -20.11
C VAL A 182 -24.41 20.85 -19.19
N ILE A 183 -23.43 20.13 -19.73
CA ILE A 183 -22.16 19.79 -19.07
C ILE A 183 -21.14 20.90 -19.35
N VAL A 184 -20.44 21.37 -18.31
CA VAL A 184 -19.25 22.23 -18.42
C VAL A 184 -18.08 21.49 -17.79
N GLU A 185 -17.06 21.18 -18.60
CA GLU A 185 -15.76 20.69 -18.16
C GLU A 185 -14.86 21.86 -17.70
N SER A 186 -13.98 21.62 -16.73
CA SER A 186 -12.84 22.49 -16.47
C SER A 186 -11.64 21.70 -15.98
N ASP A 187 -10.51 22.08 -16.56
CA ASP A 187 -9.16 21.51 -16.59
C ASP A 187 -8.21 22.39 -15.74
N SER A 188 -6.98 21.92 -15.43
CA SER A 188 -5.81 22.63 -14.83
C SER A 188 -5.26 21.92 -13.58
N GLY A 189 -3.96 21.69 -13.38
CA GLY A 189 -2.73 22.08 -14.07
C GLY A 189 -1.52 21.70 -13.18
N GLU A 190 -0.39 21.36 -13.81
CA GLU A 190 0.88 20.90 -13.20
C GLU A 190 1.57 21.93 -12.29
N GLU A 191 2.42 21.49 -11.34
CA GLU A 191 3.80 21.99 -11.16
C GLU A 191 4.60 21.23 -10.07
N SER A 192 5.93 21.25 -10.25
CA SER A 192 6.99 20.38 -9.75
C SER A 192 7.72 20.86 -8.48
N GLU A 193 8.46 19.96 -7.82
CA GLU A 193 9.90 20.05 -7.46
C GLU A 193 10.28 19.17 -6.23
N ASP A 194 11.29 18.31 -6.44
CA ASP A 194 11.75 17.25 -5.55
C ASP A 194 12.96 17.69 -4.69
N GLU A 195 12.90 17.45 -3.38
CA GLU A 195 14.05 17.53 -2.47
C GLU A 195 13.90 16.47 -1.35
N VAL A 196 14.94 15.66 -1.12
CA VAL A 196 14.94 14.57 -0.11
C VAL A 196 16.17 14.64 0.78
N GLU A 197 15.95 14.75 2.09
CA GLU A 197 17.00 14.56 3.12
C GLU A 197 16.83 13.21 3.84
N ALA A 198 17.93 12.58 4.26
CA ALA A 198 17.92 11.42 5.15
C ALA A 198 18.47 11.82 6.52
N TYR A 199 17.76 11.48 7.60
CA TYR A 199 18.33 11.54 8.95
C TYR A 199 18.84 10.14 9.31
N LEU A 200 20.16 10.00 9.33
CA LEU A 200 20.83 8.98 10.13
C LEU A 200 20.73 9.46 11.58
N LEU A 201 20.05 8.67 12.43
CA LEU A 201 20.27 8.77 13.86
C LEU A 201 21.69 8.23 14.09
N GLU A 202 22.64 9.16 14.22
CA GLU A 202 23.90 8.86 14.89
C GLU A 202 23.52 8.39 16.29
N ALA A 203 23.96 7.18 16.63
CA ALA A 203 23.93 6.73 18.00
C ALA A 203 25.00 7.56 18.73
N ASP A 204 24.57 8.48 19.59
CA ASP A 204 25.44 9.00 20.65
C ASP A 204 25.78 7.84 21.60
N ASP A 205 27.07 7.77 21.93
CA ASP A 205 27.79 6.78 22.77
C ASP A 205 27.03 6.22 23.99
#